data_AF-B0NIH2-F1
#
_entry.id   AF-B0NIH2-F1
#
_cell.length_a   1.000
_cell.length_b   1.000
_cell.length_c   1.000
_cell.angle_alpha   90.00
_cell.angle_beta   90.00
_cell.angle_gamma   90.00
#
_symmetry.space_group_name_H-M   'P 1'
#
loop_
_entity.id
_entity.type
_entity.pdbx_description
1 polymer ?
#
loop_
_entity_poly.entity_id
_entity_poly.type
_entity_poly.pdbx_seq_one_letter_code
_entity_poly.pdbx_strand_id
1 'polypeptide(L)'
;MSISAIIKSVQDIMRQDAGVDGDAQRISQLVWMLFLKVFDSKEKEWDALSDDYTYIIPDGLRWSEWAEDDEGITGDELIDFVNNTLFKTFKDWQLTETSDPKAVLVKSLFEDSYNYMKSGTLMRSVINKLN
;
A
#
# COMPACT_ATOMS: atom_id res chain seq x y z
N MET A 1 -17.01 10.64 9.02
CA MET A 1 -17.48 10.38 7.64
C MET A 1 -17.85 8.91 7.52
N SER A 2 -18.78 8.54 6.63
CA SER A 2 -19.04 7.12 6.35
C SER A 2 -17.93 6.53 5.47
N ILE A 3 -17.68 5.23 5.58
CA ILE A 3 -16.72 4.50 4.72
C ILE A 3 -17.05 4.73 3.24
N SER A 4 -18.33 4.73 2.88
CA SER A 4 -18.79 5.00 1.52
C SER A 4 -18.39 6.38 1.00
N ALA A 5 -18.37 7.40 1.88
CA ALA A 5 -17.94 8.74 1.50
C ALA A 5 -16.42 8.80 1.25
N ILE A 6 -15.63 8.07 2.04
CA ILE A 6 -14.16 7.96 1.86
C ILE A 6 -13.86 7.27 0.53
N ILE A 7 -14.48 6.11 0.27
CA ILE A 7 -14.28 5.36 -0.98
C ILE A 7 -14.64 6.24 -2.19
N LYS A 8 -15.77 6.95 -2.13
CA LYS A 8 -16.17 7.87 -3.20
C LYS A 8 -15.16 8.99 -3.41
N SER A 9 -14.67 9.61 -2.33
CA SER A 9 -13.65 10.67 -2.42
C SER A 9 -12.35 10.15 -3.03
N VAL A 10 -11.92 8.94 -2.67
CA VAL A 10 -10.72 8.33 -3.25
C VAL A 10 -10.92 8.05 -4.75
N GLN A 11 -12.07 7.49 -5.13
CA GLN A 11 -12.40 7.26 -6.54
C GLN A 11 -12.43 8.57 -7.34
N ASP A 12 -12.97 9.65 -6.78
CA ASP A 12 -13.03 10.97 -7.41
C ASP A 12 -11.63 11.58 -7.62
N ILE A 13 -10.68 11.33 -6.70
CA ILE A 13 -9.27 11.70 -6.86
C ILE A 13 -8.63 10.85 -7.97
N MET A 14 -8.79 9.53 -7.94
CA MET A 14 -8.19 8.63 -8.93
C MET A 14 -8.68 8.90 -10.36
N ARG A 15 -9.91 9.38 -10.56
CA ARG A 15 -10.41 9.76 -11.89
C ARG A 15 -9.64 10.92 -12.55
N GLN A 16 -8.87 11.68 -11.77
CA GLN A 16 -8.03 12.77 -12.30
C GLN A 16 -6.66 12.26 -12.77
N ASP A 17 -6.28 11.03 -12.42
CA ASP A 17 -5.00 10.43 -12.78
C ASP A 17 -5.07 9.78 -14.16
N ALA A 18 -4.22 10.22 -15.09
CA ALA A 18 -4.19 9.72 -16.46
C ALA A 18 -3.80 8.24 -16.58
N GLY A 19 -3.20 7.66 -15.53
CA GLY A 19 -2.85 6.24 -15.49
C GLY A 19 -3.97 5.32 -15.05
N VAL A 20 -5.07 5.85 -14.51
CA VAL A 20 -6.19 5.05 -13.97
C VAL A 20 -7.42 5.17 -14.87
N ASP A 21 -7.55 4.23 -15.79
CA ASP A 21 -8.66 4.09 -16.73
C ASP A 21 -9.65 2.99 -16.30
N GLY A 22 -10.79 3.42 -15.77
CA GLY A 22 -11.90 2.54 -15.37
C GLY A 22 -11.90 2.05 -13.92
N ASP A 23 -13.01 1.40 -13.53
CA ASP A 23 -13.25 0.99 -12.13
C ASP A 23 -12.36 -0.15 -11.67
N ALA A 24 -12.00 -1.07 -12.58
CA ALA A 24 -11.12 -2.19 -12.25
C ALA A 24 -9.75 -1.70 -11.75
N GLN A 25 -9.17 -0.69 -12.41
CA GLN A 25 -7.89 -0.11 -12.00
C GLN A 25 -8.02 0.65 -10.68
N ARG A 26 -9.11 1.43 -10.48
CA ARG A 26 -9.39 2.11 -9.21
C ARG A 26 -9.51 1.11 -8.04
N ILE A 27 -10.24 0.02 -8.25
CA ILE A 27 -10.39 -1.04 -7.26
C ILE A 27 -9.02 -1.68 -6.98
N SER A 28 -8.24 -2.00 -8.01
CA SER A 28 -6.89 -2.53 -7.84
C SER A 28 -6.00 -1.61 -7.00
N GLN A 29 -6.03 -0.29 -7.25
CA GLN A 29 -5.27 0.68 -6.45
C GLN A 29 -5.71 0.72 -4.99
N LEU A 30 -7.03 0.75 -4.75
CA LEU A 30 -7.58 0.70 -3.40
C LEU A 30 -7.19 -0.58 -2.65
N VAL A 31 -7.23 -1.73 -3.33
CA VAL A 31 -6.98 -3.04 -2.72
C VAL A 31 -5.57 -3.14 -2.13
N TRP A 32 -4.52 -2.81 -2.90
CA TRP A 32 -3.16 -2.94 -2.39
C TRP A 32 -2.85 -1.92 -1.28
N MET A 33 -3.36 -0.69 -1.40
CA MET A 33 -3.16 0.35 -0.38
C MET A 33 -3.87 -0.02 0.94
N LEU A 34 -5.14 -0.44 0.86
CA LEU A 34 -5.89 -0.85 2.05
C LEU A 34 -5.30 -2.11 2.67
N PHE A 35 -4.84 -3.06 1.86
CA PHE A 35 -4.16 -4.24 2.36
C PHE A 35 -2.93 -3.84 3.19
N LEU A 36 -2.05 -3.00 2.64
CA LEU A 36 -0.82 -2.63 3.34
C LEU A 36 -1.10 -1.84 4.62
N LYS A 37 -2.08 -0.90 4.60
CA LYS A 37 -2.51 -0.17 5.79
C LYS A 37 -3.05 -1.09 6.90
N VAL A 38 -3.93 -2.02 6.52
CA VAL A 38 -4.55 -2.96 7.47
C VAL A 38 -3.51 -3.95 7.99
N PHE A 39 -2.61 -4.41 7.12
CA PHE A 39 -1.55 -5.34 7.48
C PHE A 39 -0.59 -4.70 8.49
N ASP A 40 -0.10 -3.48 8.24
CA ASP A 40 0.73 -2.72 9.20
C ASP A 40 0.03 -2.55 10.55
N SER A 41 -1.26 -2.23 10.55
CA SER A 41 -2.06 -2.12 11.78
C SER A 41 -2.15 -3.45 12.53
N LYS A 42 -2.22 -4.58 11.80
CA LYS A 42 -2.26 -5.93 12.38
C LYS A 42 -0.90 -6.37 12.91
N GLU A 43 0.19 -6.01 12.24
CA GLU A 43 1.54 -6.27 12.74
C GLU A 43 1.79 -5.57 14.06
N LYS A 44 1.41 -4.29 14.18
CA LYS A 44 1.47 -3.54 15.44
C LYS A 44 0.65 -4.19 16.56
N GLU A 45 -0.53 -4.74 16.22
CA GLU A 45 -1.36 -5.47 17.18
C GLU A 45 -0.68 -6.76 17.64
N TRP A 46 -0.09 -7.54 16.72
CA TRP A 46 0.62 -8.78 17.07
C TRP A 46 1.88 -8.51 17.88
N ASP A 47 2.64 -7.47 17.52
CA ASP A 47 3.83 -6.98 18.24
C ASP A 47 3.48 -6.57 19.67
N ALA A 48 2.36 -5.87 19.87
CA ALA A 48 1.89 -5.50 21.20
C ALA A 48 1.39 -6.69 22.06
N LEU A 49 1.05 -7.82 21.42
CA LEU A 49 0.52 -9.01 22.09
C LEU A 49 1.60 -10.09 22.33
N SER A 50 2.73 -10.04 21.63
CA SER A 50 3.79 -11.04 21.70
C SER A 50 5.17 -10.37 21.70
N ASP A 51 5.92 -10.54 22.80
CA ASP A 51 7.24 -9.93 23.00
C ASP A 51 8.31 -10.40 21.97
N ASP A 52 8.04 -11.47 21.24
CA ASP A 52 8.93 -12.11 20.26
C ASP A 52 8.42 -11.99 18.81
N TYR A 53 7.41 -11.16 18.55
CA TYR A 53 6.91 -10.95 17.21
C TYR A 53 7.98 -10.34 16.30
N THR A 54 8.09 -10.86 15.08
CA THR A 54 8.95 -10.29 14.04
C THR A 54 8.07 -9.77 12.92
N TYR A 55 8.23 -8.48 12.60
CA TYR A 55 7.55 -7.87 11.46
C TYR A 55 7.88 -8.62 10.16
N ILE A 56 6.83 -8.96 9.44
CA ILE A 56 6.84 -9.54 8.11
C ILE A 56 7.21 -8.46 7.08
N ILE A 57 6.55 -7.30 7.13
CA ILE A 57 6.87 -6.21 6.22
C ILE A 57 8.23 -5.60 6.61
N PRO A 58 9.21 -5.53 5.68
CA PRO A 58 10.51 -4.93 5.97
C PRO A 58 10.42 -3.46 6.38
N ASP A 59 11.40 -3.01 7.17
CA ASP A 59 11.56 -1.61 7.53
C ASP A 59 11.61 -0.70 6.27
N GLY A 60 11.02 0.48 6.39
CA GLY A 60 10.83 1.45 5.31
C GLY A 60 9.66 1.13 4.36
N LEU A 61 9.06 -0.07 4.43
CA LEU A 61 7.94 -0.47 3.56
C LEU A 61 6.61 -0.57 4.30
N ARG A 62 6.61 -0.51 5.63
CA ARG A 62 5.39 -0.49 6.44
C ARG A 62 4.60 0.79 6.15
N TRP A 63 3.27 0.69 6.12
CA TRP A 63 2.40 1.84 5.81
C TRP A 63 2.75 3.05 6.68
N SER A 64 2.95 2.83 7.98
CA SER A 64 3.29 3.89 8.93
C SER A 64 4.61 4.63 8.68
N GLU A 65 5.54 4.04 7.94
CA GLU A 65 6.86 4.66 7.72
C GLU A 65 6.89 5.65 6.56
N TRP A 66 5.97 5.53 5.59
CA TRP A 66 5.98 6.36 4.38
C TRP A 66 4.63 7.01 4.05
N ALA A 67 3.52 6.46 4.55
CA ALA A 67 2.16 6.87 4.19
C ALA A 67 1.40 7.59 5.33
N GLU A 68 1.77 7.41 6.59
CA GLU A 68 1.02 7.97 7.75
C GLU A 68 1.22 9.47 7.95
N ASP A 69 2.38 10.03 7.57
CA ASP A 69 2.60 11.48 7.57
C ASP A 69 1.90 12.15 6.37
N ASP A 70 0.95 13.06 6.67
CA ASP A 70 0.20 13.83 5.67
C ASP A 70 1.12 14.74 4.83
N GLU A 71 2.27 15.15 5.36
CA GLU A 71 3.32 15.94 4.69
C GLU A 71 4.48 15.09 4.16
N GLY A 72 4.34 13.75 4.19
CA GLY A 72 5.37 12.81 3.71
C GLY A 72 5.62 12.88 2.19
N ILE A 73 6.47 11.96 1.69
CA ILE A 73 6.92 11.92 0.28
C ILE A 73 5.77 12.08 -0.73
N THR A 74 5.98 12.84 -1.80
CA THR A 74 4.94 13.15 -2.79
C THR A 74 5.53 13.33 -4.19
N GLY A 75 4.68 13.55 -5.19
CA GLY A 75 5.13 13.77 -6.57
C GLY A 75 5.94 12.60 -7.12
N ASP A 76 6.93 12.90 -7.95
CA ASP A 76 7.72 11.87 -8.64
C ASP A 76 8.48 10.95 -7.67
N GLU A 77 8.91 11.47 -6.51
CA GLU A 77 9.57 10.69 -5.46
C GLU A 77 8.65 9.58 -4.92
N LEU A 78 7.38 9.89 -4.67
CA LEU A 78 6.42 8.89 -4.22
C LEU A 78 6.15 7.82 -5.28
N ILE A 79 6.03 8.22 -6.55
CA ILE A 79 5.83 7.28 -7.66
C ILE A 79 7.03 6.36 -7.83
N ASP A 80 8.25 6.90 -7.73
CA ASP A 80 9.49 6.13 -7.80
C ASP A 80 9.58 5.15 -6.64
N PHE A 81 9.33 5.60 -5.41
CA PHE A 81 9.28 4.74 -4.22
C PHE A 81 8.29 3.58 -4.41
N VAL A 82 7.04 3.87 -4.78
CA VAL A 82 6.01 2.84 -4.94
C VAL A 82 6.39 1.83 -6.02
N ASN A 83 6.81 2.30 -7.19
CA ASN A 83 7.09 1.39 -8.33
C ASN A 83 8.40 0.62 -8.16
N ASN A 84 9.48 1.33 -7.84
CA ASN A 84 10.85 0.82 -7.94
C ASN A 84 11.39 0.31 -6.61
N THR A 85 10.74 0.64 -5.49
CA THR A 85 11.12 0.15 -4.17
C THR A 85 10.05 -0.78 -3.60
N LEU A 86 8.84 -0.31 -3.33
CA LEU A 86 7.78 -1.07 -2.65
C LEU A 86 7.33 -2.29 -3.46
N PHE A 87 6.78 -2.06 -4.67
CA PHE A 87 6.28 -3.14 -5.52
C PHE A 87 7.41 -4.07 -5.95
N LYS A 88 8.58 -3.52 -6.31
CA LYS A 88 9.74 -4.32 -6.69
C LYS A 88 10.18 -5.25 -5.55
N THR A 89 10.29 -4.75 -4.33
CA THR A 89 10.70 -5.57 -3.17
C THR A 89 9.76 -6.74 -2.96
N PHE A 90 8.44 -6.51 -2.98
CA PHE A 90 7.49 -7.60 -2.74
C PHE A 90 7.41 -8.59 -3.91
N LYS A 91 7.56 -8.13 -5.16
CA LYS A 91 7.61 -9.02 -6.33
C LYS A 91 8.86 -9.89 -6.35
N ASP A 92 10.01 -9.29 -6.07
CA ASP A 92 11.31 -9.97 -6.09
C ASP A 92 11.57 -10.77 -4.80
N TRP A 93 10.64 -10.74 -3.83
CA TRP A 93 10.79 -11.38 -2.52
C TRP A 93 10.99 -12.89 -2.67
N GLN A 94 12.18 -13.36 -2.28
CA GLN A 94 12.52 -14.77 -2.28
C GLN A 94 11.96 -15.44 -1.04
N LEU A 95 10.93 -16.27 -1.23
CA LEU A 95 10.32 -17.08 -0.17
C LEU A 95 10.70 -18.55 -0.37
N THR A 96 10.78 -19.27 0.74
CA THR A 96 11.10 -20.70 0.80
C THR A 96 9.90 -21.47 1.36
N GLU A 97 9.94 -22.80 1.32
CA GLU A 97 8.87 -23.64 1.88
C GLU A 97 8.67 -23.44 3.40
N THR A 98 9.66 -22.90 4.10
CA THR A 98 9.60 -22.60 5.53
C THR A 98 9.31 -21.14 5.84
N SER A 99 9.03 -20.31 4.82
CA SER A 99 8.69 -18.90 5.02
C SER A 99 7.34 -18.75 5.72
N ASP A 100 7.19 -17.67 6.50
CA ASP A 100 5.94 -17.38 7.20
C ASP A 100 4.76 -17.28 6.20
N PRO A 101 3.63 -17.96 6.43
CA PRO A 101 2.45 -17.88 5.56
C PRO A 101 1.96 -16.45 5.32
N LYS A 102 2.17 -15.53 6.27
CA LYS A 102 1.85 -14.10 6.13
C LYS A 102 2.74 -13.42 5.09
N ALA A 103 4.01 -13.79 5.02
CA ALA A 103 4.93 -13.29 3.98
C ALA A 103 4.50 -13.78 2.58
N VAL A 104 4.06 -15.04 2.50
CA VAL A 104 3.49 -15.61 1.26
C VAL A 104 2.26 -14.82 0.83
N LEU A 105 1.36 -14.49 1.75
CA LEU A 105 0.17 -13.68 1.46
C LEU A 105 0.52 -12.29 0.91
N VAL A 106 1.49 -11.60 1.52
CA VAL A 106 1.96 -10.29 1.02
C VAL A 106 2.51 -10.44 -0.39
N LYS A 107 3.43 -11.38 -0.62
CA LYS A 107 4.00 -11.60 -1.95
C LYS A 107 2.92 -11.90 -2.99
N SER A 108 2.00 -12.82 -2.71
CA SER A 108 0.95 -13.22 -3.66
C SER A 108 0.01 -12.06 -4.03
N LEU A 109 -0.26 -11.12 -3.12
CA LEU A 109 -1.03 -9.93 -3.46
C LEU A 109 -0.27 -9.04 -4.45
N PHE A 110 1.02 -8.82 -4.19
CA PHE A 110 1.83 -7.90 -4.98
C PHE A 110 2.34 -8.50 -6.30
N GLU A 111 2.39 -9.82 -6.44
CA GLU A 111 2.87 -10.54 -7.62
C GLU A 111 2.15 -10.09 -8.91
N ASP A 112 0.81 -10.09 -8.89
CA ASP A 112 -0.03 -9.69 -10.02
C ASP A 112 -0.57 -8.25 -9.90
N SER A 113 -0.21 -7.53 -8.84
CA SER A 113 -0.62 -6.13 -8.68
C SER A 113 0.34 -5.17 -9.37
N TYR A 114 -0.19 -4.04 -9.80
CA TYR A 114 0.58 -2.94 -10.39
C TYR A 114 0.07 -1.61 -9.83
N ASN A 115 0.96 -0.65 -9.66
CA ASN A 115 0.55 0.73 -9.48
C ASN A 115 0.20 1.34 -10.85
N TYR A 116 -1.07 1.72 -11.02
CA TYR A 116 -1.56 2.37 -12.23
C TYR A 116 -1.46 3.90 -12.13
N MET A 117 -1.43 4.48 -10.93
CA MET A 117 -1.35 5.93 -10.77
C MET A 117 -0.01 6.45 -11.29
N LYS A 118 -0.08 7.56 -12.05
CA LYS A 118 1.09 8.25 -12.62
C LYS A 118 1.41 9.54 -11.88
N SER A 119 0.44 10.12 -11.17
CA SER A 119 0.64 11.34 -10.40
C SER A 119 0.85 11.02 -8.92
N GLY A 120 2.06 11.28 -8.43
CA GLY A 120 2.35 11.11 -7.00
C GLY A 120 1.63 12.11 -6.11
N THR A 121 1.29 13.30 -6.62
CA THR A 121 0.50 14.28 -5.85
C THR A 121 -0.95 13.81 -5.67
N LEU A 122 -1.56 13.21 -6.71
CA LEU A 122 -2.86 12.57 -6.58
C LEU A 122 -2.79 11.32 -5.70
N MET A 123 -1.73 10.51 -5.82
CA MET A 123 -1.53 9.35 -4.96
C MET A 123 -1.41 9.75 -3.48
N ARG A 124 -0.64 10.80 -3.17
CA ARG A 124 -0.56 11.36 -1.81
C ARG A 124 -1.94 11.82 -1.32
N SER A 125 -2.72 12.46 -2.18
CA SER A 125 -4.10 12.86 -1.84
C SER A 125 -5.00 11.65 -1.54
N VAL A 126 -4.82 10.53 -2.24
CA VAL A 126 -5.51 9.26 -1.94
C VAL A 126 -5.07 8.72 -0.58
N ILE A 127 -3.76 8.63 -0.34
CA ILE A 127 -3.19 8.12 0.91
C ILE A 127 -3.72 8.90 2.11
N ASN A 128 -3.71 10.24 2.05
CA ASN A 128 -4.21 11.09 3.14
C ASN A 128 -5.73 10.93 3.35
N LYS A 129 -6.49 10.49 2.34
CA LYS A 129 -7.92 10.13 2.52
C LYS A 129 -8.11 8.75 3.14
N LEU A 130 -7.14 7.86 2.98
CA LEU A 130 -7.17 6.53 3.56
C LEU A 130 -6.77 6.55 5.03
N ASN A 131 -5.89 7.48 5.46
CA ASN A 131 -5.51 7.76 6.84
C ASN A 131 -6.72 8.10 7.72
#